data_AF-F0G8F6-F1
#
_entry.id   AF-F0G8F6-F1
#
_cell.length_a   1.000
_cell.length_b   1.000
_cell.length_c   1.000
_cell.angle_alpha   90.00
_cell.angle_beta   90.00
_cell.angle_gamma   90.00
#
_symmetry.space_group_name_H-M   'P 1'
#
loop_
_entity.id
_entity.type
_entity.pdbx_description
1 polymer ?
#
loop_
_entity_poly.entity_id
_entity_poly.type
_entity_poly.pdbx_seq_one_letter_code
_entity_poly.pdbx_strand_id
1 'polypeptide(L)'
;TLWLPAAAPRALVLIHPATAVPERLYAGFARFLGERGFAALTYNYRGIGASRPARLRTLRARMRDWVDLDVEAATAWARHAFDGLPLLAVGHSVGGHAIGL
;
A
#
# COMPACT_ATOMS: atom_id res chain seq x y z
N THR A 1 -4.15 3.20 4.60
CA THR A 1 -5.45 3.86 4.44
C THR A 1 -6.21 3.27 3.28
N LEU A 2 -7.47 2.87 3.50
CA LEU A 2 -8.37 2.39 2.46
C LEU A 2 -9.19 3.56 1.90
N TRP A 3 -9.23 3.67 0.57
CA TRP A 3 -9.96 4.67 -0.18
C TRP A 3 -11.03 3.98 -1.00
N LEU A 4 -12.29 4.36 -0.82
CA LEU A 4 -13.44 3.72 -1.47
C LEU A 4 -14.08 4.64 -2.50
N PRO A 5 -14.52 4.10 -3.65
CA PRO A 5 -15.40 4.83 -4.57
C PRO A 5 -16.82 4.97 -3.98
N ALA A 6 -17.64 5.82 -4.58
CA ALA A 6 -19.02 6.04 -4.13
C ALA A 6 -19.95 4.83 -4.39
N ALA A 7 -19.67 4.05 -5.43
CA ALA A 7 -20.38 2.82 -5.78
C ALA A 7 -19.56 1.58 -5.42
N ALA A 8 -20.10 0.38 -5.66
CA ALA A 8 -19.33 -0.85 -5.50
C ALA A 8 -18.04 -0.83 -6.35
N PRO A 9 -16.86 -1.14 -5.77
CA PRO A 9 -15.60 -1.07 -6.49
C PRO A 9 -15.47 -2.17 -7.54
N ARG A 10 -14.89 -1.83 -8.69
CA ARG A 10 -14.63 -2.77 -9.80
C ARG A 10 -13.40 -3.64 -9.57
N ALA A 11 -12.47 -3.13 -8.75
CA ALA A 11 -11.21 -3.75 -8.37
C ALA A 11 -10.60 -2.95 -7.20
N LEU A 12 -9.63 -3.56 -6.51
CA LEU A 12 -8.76 -2.88 -5.56
C LEU A 12 -7.40 -2.60 -6.21
N VAL A 13 -6.90 -1.37 -6.08
CA VAL A 13 -5.53 -1.00 -6.46
C VAL A 13 -4.66 -0.88 -5.22
N LEU A 14 -3.70 -1.78 -5.06
CA LEU A 14 -2.69 -1.71 -4.01
C LEU A 14 -1.54 -0.82 -4.45
N ILE A 15 -1.28 0.25 -3.70
CA ILE A 15 -0.25 1.24 -4.01
C ILE A 15 0.96 1.01 -3.10
N HIS A 16 2.02 0.43 -3.66
CA HIS A 16 3.28 0.15 -2.98
C HIS A 16 4.17 1.40 -2.93
N PRO A 17 4.48 1.95 -1.74
CA PRO A 17 5.25 3.19 -1.60
C PRO A 17 6.70 3.06 -2.08
N ALA A 18 7.31 4.22 -2.36
CA ALA A 18 8.75 4.35 -2.52
C ALA A 18 9.49 4.32 -1.17
N THR A 19 10.82 4.23 -1.25
CA THR A 19 11.72 4.18 -0.10
C THR A 19 11.45 5.33 0.86
N ALA A 20 11.06 4.97 2.09
CA ALA A 20 10.75 5.92 3.17
C ALA A 20 9.69 7.00 2.86
N VAL A 21 8.89 6.81 1.81
CA VAL A 21 7.82 7.74 1.45
C VAL A 21 6.55 7.41 2.23
N PRO A 22 5.94 8.38 2.95
CA PRO A 22 4.72 8.13 3.69
C PRO A 22 3.52 8.00 2.74
N GLU A 23 2.57 7.16 3.11
CA GLU A 23 1.40 6.80 2.30
C GLU A 23 0.58 8.02 1.82
N ARG A 24 0.58 9.09 2.62
CA ARG A 24 -0.21 10.30 2.36
C ARG A 24 0.18 11.00 1.05
N LEU A 25 1.39 10.77 0.54
CA LEU A 25 1.79 11.29 -0.77
C LEU A 25 0.86 10.79 -1.87
N TYR A 26 0.33 9.58 -1.73
CA TYR A 26 -0.50 8.92 -2.74
C TYR A 26 -1.99 9.27 -2.63
N ALA A 27 -2.39 10.11 -1.67
CA ALA A 27 -3.80 10.43 -1.43
C ALA A 27 -4.50 11.02 -2.67
N GLY A 28 -3.82 11.92 -3.40
CA GLY A 28 -4.38 12.50 -4.63
C GLY A 28 -4.62 11.44 -5.71
N PHE A 29 -3.69 10.50 -5.88
CA PHE A 29 -3.84 9.41 -6.85
C PHE A 29 -4.91 8.40 -6.42
N ALA A 30 -4.96 8.05 -5.12
CA ALA A 30 -6.00 7.17 -4.59
C ALA A 30 -7.40 7.77 -4.77
N ARG A 31 -7.57 9.08 -4.57
CA ARG A 31 -8.82 9.79 -4.84
C ARG A 31 -9.20 9.73 -6.32
N PHE A 32 -8.25 10.00 -7.20
CA PHE A 32 -8.43 9.93 -8.65
C PHE A 32 -8.89 8.52 -9.11
N LEU A 33 -8.40 7.46 -8.47
CA LEU A 33 -8.83 6.08 -8.70
C LEU A 33 -10.27 5.85 -8.21
N GLY A 34 -10.61 6.37 -7.03
CA GLY A 34 -11.97 6.35 -6.48
C GLY A 34 -13.00 6.98 -7.43
N GLU A 35 -12.67 8.12 -8.04
CA GLU A 35 -13.50 8.78 -9.05
C GLU A 35 -13.73 7.92 -10.31
N ARG A 36 -12.94 6.87 -10.52
CA ARG A 36 -13.04 5.91 -11.66
C ARG A 36 -13.62 4.55 -11.26
N GLY A 37 -14.14 4.43 -10.05
CA GLY A 37 -14.79 3.22 -9.56
C GLY A 37 -13.82 2.15 -9.03
N PHE A 38 -12.59 2.54 -8.67
CA PHE A 38 -11.62 1.65 -8.04
C PHE A 38 -11.53 1.93 -6.55
N ALA A 39 -11.47 0.88 -5.73
CA ALA A 39 -10.92 1.03 -4.38
C ALA A 39 -9.39 1.16 -4.49
N ALA A 40 -8.77 1.86 -3.55
CA ALA A 40 -7.33 1.95 -3.46
C ALA A 40 -6.85 1.72 -2.02
N LEU A 41 -5.76 0.98 -1.86
CA LEU A 41 -5.08 0.81 -0.58
C LEU A 41 -3.72 1.48 -0.64
N THR A 42 -3.52 2.47 0.22
CA THR A 42 -2.20 3.01 0.53
C THR A 42 -1.78 2.48 1.90
N TYR A 43 -0.48 2.43 2.19
CA TYR A 43 0.02 2.02 3.51
C TYR A 43 1.43 2.55 3.74
N ASN A 44 1.88 2.56 5.01
CA ASN A 44 3.27 2.90 5.33
C ASN A 44 4.04 1.62 5.66
N TYR A 45 5.24 1.49 5.10
CA TYR A 45 6.19 0.49 5.56
C TYR A 45 6.54 0.66 7.04
N ARG A 46 6.98 -0.42 7.69
CA ARG A 46 7.47 -0.37 9.07
C ARG A 46 8.55 0.71 9.23
N GLY A 47 8.40 1.55 10.25
CA GLY A 47 9.30 2.67 10.51
C GLY A 47 8.96 3.98 9.79
N ILE A 48 7.97 3.97 8.88
CA ILE A 48 7.58 5.13 8.08
C ILE A 48 6.19 5.63 8.49
N GLY A 49 5.98 6.95 8.45
CA GLY A 49 4.66 7.55 8.65
C GLY A 49 3.95 7.07 9.92
N ALA A 50 2.72 6.59 9.77
CA ALA A 50 1.92 6.07 10.89
C ALA A 50 2.43 4.72 11.43
N SER A 51 3.26 3.99 10.68
CA SER A 51 3.88 2.72 11.10
C SER A 51 5.23 2.94 11.81
N ARG A 52 5.55 4.19 12.17
CA ARG A 52 6.77 4.55 12.90
C ARG A 52 6.58 4.38 14.42
N PRO A 53 7.43 3.60 15.10
CA PRO A 53 7.42 3.55 16.57
C PRO A 53 7.94 4.85 17.17
N ALA A 54 7.62 5.09 18.44
CA ALA A 54 8.08 6.28 19.17
C ALA A 54 9.61 6.45 19.15
N ARG A 55 10.37 5.34 19.17
CA ARG A 55 11.84 5.33 19.12
C ARG A 55 12.32 4.54 17.90
N LEU A 56 12.83 5.23 16.88
CA LEU A 56 13.37 4.59 15.67
C LEU A 56 14.68 3.84 15.92
N ARG A 57 15.52 4.30 16.87
CA ARG A 57 16.82 3.70 17.15
C ARG A 57 16.74 2.21 17.52
N THR A 58 15.61 1.77 18.08
CA THR A 58 15.38 0.38 18.48
C THR A 58 14.64 -0.44 17.42
N LEU A 59 14.17 0.19 16.34
CA LEU A 59 13.51 -0.51 15.25
C LEU A 59 14.55 -1.28 14.43
N ARG A 60 14.41 -2.60 14.38
CA ARG A 60 15.15 -3.44 13.45
C ARG A 60 14.31 -3.63 12.19
N ALA A 61 14.59 -2.82 11.18
CA ALA A 61 13.95 -2.90 9.87
C ALA A 61 14.99 -2.63 8.78
N ARG A 62 14.99 -3.47 7.75
CA ARG A 62 15.77 -3.35 6.53
C ARG A 62 14.83 -3.09 5.36
N MET A 63 15.34 -2.54 4.26
CA MET A 63 14.54 -2.38 3.04
C MET A 63 13.97 -3.71 2.53
N ARG A 64 14.70 -4.82 2.68
CA ARG A 64 14.16 -6.15 2.36
C ARG A 64 12.97 -6.53 3.21
N ASP A 65 12.89 -6.08 4.47
CA ASP A 65 11.76 -6.39 5.34
C ASP A 65 10.49 -5.64 4.87
N TRP A 66 10.65 -4.53 4.14
CA TRP A 66 9.52 -3.85 3.48
C TRP A 66 8.94 -4.70 2.34
N VAL A 67 9.80 -5.36 1.56
CA VAL A 67 9.39 -6.24 0.46
C VAL A 67 8.88 -7.56 1.02
N ASP A 68 9.72 -8.27 1.78
CA ASP A 68 9.45 -9.63 2.24
C ASP A 68 8.25 -9.72 3.18
N LEU A 69 7.95 -8.65 3.95
CA LEU A 69 6.94 -8.73 5.01
C LEU A 69 5.83 -7.69 4.87
N ASP A 70 6.15 -6.43 4.60
CA ASP A 70 5.12 -5.37 4.58
C ASP A 70 4.27 -5.42 3.29
N VAL A 71 4.89 -5.68 2.14
CA VAL A 71 4.19 -5.90 0.86
C VAL A 71 3.35 -7.17 0.91
N GLU A 72 3.90 -8.27 1.46
CA GLU A 72 3.16 -9.52 1.65
C GLU A 72 1.93 -9.28 2.54
N ALA A 73 2.12 -8.64 3.71
CA ALA A 73 1.02 -8.36 4.64
C ALA A 73 -0.07 -7.47 4.00
N ALA A 74 0.32 -6.43 3.27
CA ALA A 74 -0.63 -5.57 2.57
C ALA A 74 -1.39 -6.32 1.46
N THR A 75 -0.71 -7.21 0.74
CA THR A 75 -1.30 -8.04 -0.32
C THR A 75 -2.26 -9.07 0.24
N ALA A 76 -1.88 -9.76 1.33
CA ALA A 76 -2.73 -10.73 2.00
C ALA A 76 -4.00 -10.07 2.56
N TRP A 77 -3.85 -8.92 3.22
CA TRP A 77 -4.99 -8.14 3.69
C TRP A 77 -5.90 -7.71 2.53
N ALA A 78 -5.31 -7.21 1.43
CA ALA A 78 -6.05 -6.76 0.25
C ALA A 78 -6.87 -7.88 -0.38
N ARG A 79 -6.29 -9.08 -0.55
CA ARG A 79 -6.98 -10.25 -1.09
C ARG A 79 -8.14 -10.70 -0.20
N HIS A 80 -7.95 -10.67 1.13
CA HIS A 80 -8.98 -11.07 2.06
C HIS A 80 -10.13 -10.04 2.11
N ALA A 81 -9.80 -8.74 2.18
CA ALA A 81 -10.80 -7.68 2.33
C ALA A 81 -11.64 -7.44 1.08
N PHE A 82 -11.13 -7.79 -0.11
CA PHE A 82 -11.79 -7.61 -1.40
C PHE A 82 -11.89 -8.94 -2.15
N ASP A 83 -12.23 -10.01 -1.43
CA ASP A 83 -12.40 -11.34 -2.02
C ASP A 83 -13.37 -11.33 -3.21
N GLY A 84 -13.01 -12.06 -4.26
CA GLY A 84 -13.77 -12.09 -5.52
C GLY A 84 -13.61 -10.86 -6.43
N LEU A 85 -12.92 -9.80 -6.01
CA LEU A 85 -12.60 -8.65 -6.88
C LEU A 85 -11.16 -8.74 -7.42
N PRO A 86 -10.91 -8.23 -8.65
CA PRO A 86 -9.55 -8.13 -9.16
C PRO A 86 -8.66 -7.29 -8.24
N LEU A 87 -7.46 -7.79 -7.96
CA LEU A 87 -6.41 -7.05 -7.25
C LEU A 87 -5.37 -6.56 -8.26
N LEU A 88 -5.25 -5.25 -8.37
CA LEU A 88 -4.27 -4.55 -9.21
C LEU A 88 -3.17 -3.95 -8.32
N ALA A 89 -1.98 -3.74 -8.87
CA ALA A 89 -0.85 -3.16 -8.14
C ALA A 89 -0.22 -2.00 -8.91
N VAL A 90 0.16 -0.95 -8.17
CA VAL A 90 0.99 0.15 -8.66
C VAL A 90 2.14 0.32 -7.68
N GLY A 91 3.36 0.32 -8.19
CA GLY A 91 4.56 0.47 -7.37
C GLY A 91 5.38 1.68 -7.76
N HIS A 92 5.78 2.48 -6.78
CA HIS A 92 6.71 3.59 -6.98
C HIS A 92 8.11 3.17 -6.49
N SER A 93 9.12 3.25 -7.36
CA SER A 93 10.52 2.98 -7.01
C SER A 93 10.69 1.60 -6.37
N VAL A 94 11.16 1.48 -5.12
CA VAL A 94 11.26 0.18 -4.40
C VAL A 94 9.92 -0.57 -4.37
N GLY A 95 8.79 0.13 -4.29
CA GLY A 95 7.47 -0.49 -4.36
C GLY A 95 7.16 -1.09 -5.73
N GLY A 96 7.79 -0.59 -6.80
CA GLY A 96 7.72 -1.20 -8.14
C GLY A 96 8.55 -2.48 -8.23
N HIS A 97 9.76 -2.48 -7.64
CA HIS A 97 10.59 -3.67 -7.55
C HIS A 97 9.90 -4.78 -6.76
N ALA A 98 9.17 -4.43 -5.70
CA ALA A 98 8.45 -5.37 -4.86
C ALA A 98 7.30 -6.12 -5.54
N ILE A 99 6.83 -5.67 -6.71
CA ILE A 99 5.77 -6.37 -7.47
C ILE A 99 6.35 -7.58 -8.22
N GLY A 100 7.61 -7.50 -8.64
CA GLY A 100 8.25 -8.51 -9.50
C GLY A 100 9.16 -9.50 -8.77
N LEU A 101 9.26 -9.41 -7.45
CA LEU A 101 10.05 -10.30 -6.58
C LEU A 101 9.12 -11.24 -5.82
#